data_AF-A0A832U483-F1
#
_entry.id   AF-A0A832U483-F1
#
_cell.length_a   1.000
_cell.length_b   1.000
_cell.length_c   1.000
_cell.angle_alpha   90.00
_cell.angle_beta   90.00
_cell.angle_gamma   90.00
#
_symmetry.space_group_name_H-M   'P 1'
#
loop_
_entity.id
_entity.type
_entity.pdbx_description
1 polymer ?
#
loop_
_entity_poly.entity_id
_entity_poly.type
_entity_poly.pdbx_seq_one_letter_code
_entity_poly.pdbx_strand_id
1 'polypeptide(L)'
;MNINEKFANNPIYKKVKKNENYGMFKSADGTLRQHKFVKVNFIDKKTFHKKGSKNVVCTIDCVINFDIPFYWRNDLVENAYFTVVGVAVCSDEDKFDLGKGQLIAQTKAENEAYKVAGNMLAELKKQLNNFAQALDQPIASLVDYKSHNDKFIDKVLLMDDGVIVPK
;
A
#
# COMPACT_ATOMS: atom_id res chain seq x y z
N MET A 1 -2.21 4.90 33.20
CA MET A 1 -3.10 4.84 32.02
C MET A 1 -2.41 3.95 30.99
N ASN A 2 -2.98 2.78 30.70
CA ASN A 2 -2.33 1.72 29.92
C ASN A 2 -2.27 2.13 28.44
N ILE A 3 -1.12 1.99 27.77
CA ILE A 3 -0.95 2.35 26.35
C ILE A 3 -1.97 1.60 25.47
N ASN A 4 -2.34 0.38 25.88
CA ASN A 4 -3.38 -0.43 25.22
C ASN A 4 -4.78 0.21 25.25
N GLU A 5 -5.11 0.99 26.28
CA GLU A 5 -6.40 1.68 26.41
C GLU A 5 -6.50 2.93 25.52
N LYS A 6 -5.37 3.58 25.22
CA LYS A 6 -5.30 4.72 24.29
C LYS A 6 -5.53 4.31 22.84
N PHE A 7 -5.02 3.15 22.42
CA PHE A 7 -5.26 2.63 21.06
C PHE A 7 -6.66 2.08 20.87
N ALA A 8 -7.22 1.41 21.89
CA ALA A 8 -8.58 0.87 21.85
C ALA A 8 -9.67 1.94 21.62
N ASN A 9 -9.40 3.18 22.04
CA ASN A 9 -10.34 4.30 21.91
C ASN A 9 -10.06 5.22 20.72
N ASN A 10 -9.03 4.95 19.92
CA ASN A 10 -8.77 5.71 18.70
C ASN A 10 -9.88 5.41 17.67
N PRO A 11 -10.62 6.44 17.17
CA PRO A 11 -11.74 6.26 16.25
C PRO A 11 -11.33 5.61 14.91
N ILE A 12 -10.06 5.70 14.52
CA ILE A 12 -9.50 4.99 13.37
C ILE A 12 -9.41 3.48 13.67
N TYR A 13 -8.90 3.10 14.84
CA TYR A 13 -8.80 1.70 15.29
C TYR A 13 -10.18 1.03 15.47
N LYS A 14 -11.17 1.79 15.96
CA LYS A 14 -12.57 1.31 16.06
C LYS A 14 -13.25 1.16 14.68
N LYS A 15 -12.91 1.99 13.69
CA LYS A 15 -13.40 1.83 12.31
C LYS A 15 -12.81 0.60 11.61
N VAL A 16 -11.53 0.29 11.85
CA VAL A 16 -10.85 -0.88 11.25
C VAL A 16 -11.41 -2.20 11.80
N LYS A 17 -11.71 -2.29 13.10
CA LYS A 17 -12.33 -3.51 13.69
C LYS A 17 -13.78 -3.77 13.28
N LYS A 18 -14.53 -2.75 12.84
CA LYS A 18 -15.96 -2.89 12.47
C LYS A 18 -16.21 -3.21 10.99
N ASN A 19 -15.18 -3.22 10.15
CA ASN A 19 -15.29 -3.63 8.76
C ASN A 19 -14.50 -4.92 8.56
N GLU A 20 -15.12 -6.07 8.87
CA GLU A 20 -14.58 -7.41 8.54
C GLU A 20 -14.39 -7.61 7.02
N ASN A 21 -14.92 -6.70 6.21
CA ASN A 21 -14.80 -6.68 4.75
C ASN A 21 -13.79 -5.65 4.20
N TYR A 22 -13.01 -4.96 5.03
CA TYR A 22 -12.04 -3.99 4.51
C TYR A 22 -10.94 -4.71 3.73
N GLY A 23 -10.86 -4.43 2.42
CA GLY A 23 -9.95 -5.11 1.50
C GLY A 23 -10.49 -6.39 0.89
N MET A 24 -11.76 -6.79 1.12
CA MET A 24 -12.33 -7.93 0.41
C MET A 24 -12.91 -7.52 -0.94
N PHE A 25 -12.53 -8.21 -2.01
CA PHE A 25 -13.14 -8.10 -3.33
C PHE A 25 -13.77 -9.44 -3.74
N LYS A 26 -14.79 -9.36 -4.59
CA LYS A 26 -15.40 -10.55 -5.18
C LYS A 26 -14.65 -10.86 -6.48
N SER A 27 -13.94 -11.98 -6.54
CA SER A 27 -13.30 -12.41 -7.78
C SER A 27 -14.34 -12.77 -8.85
N ALA A 28 -13.92 -12.87 -10.11
CA ALA A 28 -14.80 -13.21 -11.23
C ALA A 28 -15.53 -14.55 -11.04
N ASP A 29 -14.96 -15.46 -10.24
CA ASP A 29 -15.56 -16.75 -9.83
C ASP A 29 -16.60 -16.62 -8.69
N GLY A 30 -16.87 -15.41 -8.21
CA GLY A 30 -17.83 -15.13 -7.13
C GLY A 30 -17.26 -15.27 -5.70
N THR A 31 -16.00 -15.67 -5.55
CA THR A 31 -15.34 -15.86 -4.24
C THR A 31 -14.98 -14.53 -3.60
N LEU A 32 -15.23 -14.37 -2.30
CA LEU A 32 -14.71 -13.24 -1.53
C LEU A 32 -13.23 -13.49 -1.19
N ARG A 33 -12.35 -12.63 -1.69
CA ARG A 33 -10.91 -12.69 -1.42
C ARG A 33 -10.49 -11.44 -0.68
N GLN A 34 -9.75 -11.61 0.42
CA GLN A 34 -9.12 -10.50 1.11
C GLN A 34 -7.84 -10.12 0.37
N HIS A 35 -7.77 -8.90 -0.17
CA HIS A 35 -6.51 -8.30 -0.56
C HIS A 35 -5.64 -8.12 0.68
N LYS A 36 -4.43 -8.66 0.63
CA LYS A 36 -3.38 -8.37 1.59
C LYS A 36 -2.46 -7.34 0.93
N PHE A 37 -3.04 -6.20 0.51
CA PHE A 37 -2.40 -5.23 -0.40
C PHE A 37 -0.95 -4.91 -0.04
N VAL A 38 -0.64 -4.79 1.25
CA VAL A 38 0.73 -4.65 1.76
C VAL A 38 0.84 -5.30 3.15
N LYS A 39 1.82 -6.19 3.31
CA LYS A 39 2.22 -6.72 4.62
C LYS A 39 3.69 -6.38 4.90
N VAL A 40 3.93 -5.65 5.98
CA VAL A 40 5.28 -5.46 6.52
C VAL A 40 5.65 -6.71 7.30
N ASN A 41 6.70 -7.42 6.88
CA ASN A 41 7.27 -8.52 7.64
C ASN A 41 8.63 -8.10 8.19
N PHE A 42 8.85 -8.34 9.48
CA PHE A 42 10.16 -8.16 10.11
C PHE A 42 10.95 -9.46 9.93
N ILE A 43 12.03 -9.40 9.16
CA ILE A 43 12.87 -10.55 8.81
C ILE A 43 13.86 -10.82 9.94
N ASP A 44 14.61 -9.79 10.32
CA ASP A 44 15.64 -9.88 11.34
C ASP A 44 15.60 -8.63 12.23
N LYS A 45 15.88 -8.83 13.51
CA LYS A 45 15.85 -7.78 14.54
C LYS A 45 17.09 -7.92 15.39
N LYS A 46 17.95 -6.90 15.34
CA LYS A 46 19.19 -6.85 16.10
C LYS A 46 19.20 -5.64 17.02
N THR A 47 19.56 -5.86 18.27
CA THR A 47 19.68 -4.79 19.26
C THR A 47 21.12 -4.71 19.75
N PHE A 48 21.68 -3.51 19.70
CA PHE A 48 23.05 -3.21 20.05
C PHE A 48 23.09 -2.26 21.25
N HIS A 49 23.95 -2.58 22.21
CA HIS A 49 24.26 -1.72 23.35
C HIS A 49 25.76 -1.79 23.61
N LYS A 50 26.41 -0.63 23.68
CA LYS A 50 27.83 -0.55 24.05
C LYS A 50 27.93 -0.44 25.57
N LYS A 51 28.73 -1.30 26.20
CA LYS A 51 29.02 -1.24 27.65
C LYS A 51 29.54 0.16 28.01
N GLY A 52 28.91 0.79 29.00
CA GLY A 52 29.21 2.17 29.43
C GLY A 52 28.49 3.27 28.66
N SER A 53 27.75 2.96 27.59
CA SER A 53 26.86 3.92 26.94
C SER A 53 25.45 3.89 27.54
N LYS A 54 24.77 5.04 27.56
CA LYS A 54 23.36 5.20 27.89
C LYS A 54 22.44 5.12 26.65
N ASN A 55 22.95 4.53 25.56
CA ASN A 55 22.28 4.47 24.27
C ASN A 55 22.04 3.04 23.84
N VAL A 56 20.83 2.76 23.34
CA VAL A 56 20.48 1.46 22.75
C VAL A 56 20.01 1.69 21.32
N VAL A 57 20.54 0.89 20.40
CA VAL A 57 20.20 0.94 18.98
C VAL A 57 19.54 -0.37 18.58
N CYS A 58 18.42 -0.31 17.88
CA CYS A 58 17.75 -1.46 17.30
C CYS A 58 17.69 -1.29 15.78
N THR A 59 18.11 -2.30 15.03
CA THR A 59 17.97 -2.37 13.57
C THR A 59 16.99 -3.48 13.23
N ILE A 60 16.05 -3.20 12.32
CA ILE A 60 15.09 -4.18 11.83
C ILE A 60 15.18 -4.25 10.32
N ASP A 61 15.49 -5.43 9.80
CA ASP A 61 15.39 -5.73 8.38
C ASP A 61 13.95 -6.09 8.05
N CYS A 62 13.38 -5.38 7.09
CA CYS A 62 11.97 -5.45 6.75
C CYS A 62 11.81 -5.84 5.28
N VAL A 63 10.72 -6.56 5.00
CA VAL A 63 10.21 -6.72 3.64
C VAL A 63 8.76 -6.32 3.59
N ILE A 64 8.41 -5.53 2.58
CA ILE A 64 7.02 -5.32 2.18
C ILE A 64 6.74 -6.21 0.98
N ASN A 65 5.76 -7.09 1.14
CA ASN A 65 5.22 -7.86 0.03
C ASN A 65 4.03 -7.11 -0.55
N PHE A 66 4.00 -6.98 -1.87
CA PHE A 66 2.91 -6.37 -2.60
C PHE A 66 2.14 -7.45 -3.36
N ASP A 67 0.81 -7.37 -3.37
CA ASP A 67 -0.03 -8.31 -4.13
C ASP A 67 0.03 -8.05 -5.65
N ILE A 68 0.49 -6.87 -6.05
CA ILE A 68 0.60 -6.44 -7.45
C ILE A 68 1.97 -5.77 -7.63
N PRO A 69 2.73 -6.12 -8.70
CA PRO A 69 3.96 -5.42 -9.03
C PRO A 69 3.71 -3.92 -9.19
N PHE A 70 4.59 -3.08 -8.64
CA PHE A 70 4.47 -1.63 -8.79
C PHE A 70 5.82 -0.98 -9.06
N TYR A 71 5.81 0.21 -9.65
CA TYR A 71 7.04 0.94 -9.92
C TYR A 71 7.49 1.70 -8.67
N TRP A 72 8.70 1.43 -8.20
CA TRP A 72 9.35 2.20 -7.15
C TRP A 72 10.71 2.69 -7.64
N ARG A 73 10.91 4.02 -7.67
CA ARG A 73 12.16 4.63 -8.18
C ARG A 73 12.57 4.12 -9.57
N ASN A 74 11.58 3.91 -10.45
CA ASN A 74 11.70 3.39 -11.81
C ASN A 74 11.93 1.88 -11.96
N ASP A 75 12.00 1.13 -10.86
CA ASP A 75 12.09 -0.34 -10.91
C ASP A 75 10.72 -0.96 -10.67
N LEU A 76 10.41 -2.04 -11.40
CA LEU A 76 9.24 -2.87 -11.09
C LEU A 76 9.57 -3.73 -9.87
N VAL A 77 8.82 -3.53 -8.79
CA VAL A 77 9.07 -4.16 -7.50
C VAL A 77 7.87 -5.01 -7.10
N GLU A 78 8.14 -6.28 -6.81
CA GLU A 78 7.17 -7.22 -6.19
C GLU A 78 7.33 -7.25 -4.67
N ASN A 79 8.57 -7.07 -4.19
CA ASN A 79 8.91 -7.01 -2.77
C ASN A 79 9.93 -5.91 -2.52
N ALA A 80 9.66 -5.04 -1.54
CA ALA A 80 10.59 -3.99 -1.14
C ALA A 80 11.31 -4.37 0.15
N TYR A 81 12.64 -4.50 0.07
CA TYR A 81 13.51 -4.74 1.21
C TYR A 81 14.10 -3.42 1.72
N PHE A 82 14.07 -3.23 3.03
CA PHE A 82 14.66 -2.05 3.65
C PHE A 82 15.00 -2.30 5.11
N THR A 83 15.98 -1.56 5.61
CA THR A 83 16.40 -1.61 7.01
C THR A 83 16.00 -0.31 7.69
N VAL A 84 15.47 -0.41 8.90
CA VAL A 84 15.18 0.74 9.76
C VAL A 84 15.99 0.69 11.04
N VAL A 85 16.21 1.87 11.62
CA VAL A 85 16.98 2.04 12.85
C VAL A 85 16.17 2.83 13.85
N GLY A 86 16.07 2.31 15.08
CA GLY A 86 15.49 2.99 16.22
C GLY A 86 16.56 3.20 17.30
N VAL A 87 16.62 4.41 17.85
CA VAL A 87 17.60 4.77 18.88
C VAL A 87 16.92 5.25 20.15
N ALA A 88 17.22 4.59 21.27
CA ALA A 88 16.88 5.05 22.61
C ALA A 88 18.11 5.72 23.24
N VAL A 89 17.92 6.93 23.74
CA VAL A 89 18.94 7.72 24.44
C VAL A 89 18.37 8.02 25.81
N CYS A 90 19.12 7.69 26.85
CA CYS A 90 18.79 8.02 28.24
C CYS A 90 19.56 9.28 28.64
N SER A 91 18.91 10.19 29.38
CA SER A 91 19.56 11.40 29.88
C SER A 91 20.72 11.07 30.82
N ASP A 92 21.70 11.97 30.92
CA ASP A 92 22.84 11.81 31.81
C ASP A 92 22.42 11.83 33.28
N GLU A 93 21.34 12.52 33.60
CA GLU A 93 20.75 12.63 34.94
C GLU A 93 19.93 11.38 35.34
N ASP A 94 19.49 10.59 34.36
CA ASP A 94 18.62 9.45 34.58
C ASP A 94 19.38 8.14 34.87
N LYS A 95 18.76 7.27 35.66
CA LYS A 95 19.25 5.90 35.85
C LYS A 95 18.98 5.08 34.59
N PHE A 96 20.05 4.66 33.91
CA PHE A 96 19.94 3.83 32.73
C PHE A 96 19.38 2.44 33.06
N ASP A 97 18.34 2.06 32.34
CA ASP A 97 17.72 0.73 32.38
C ASP A 97 17.81 0.12 30.98
N LEU A 98 18.62 -0.95 30.87
CA LEU A 98 18.88 -1.59 29.59
C LEU A 98 17.60 -2.19 28.99
N GLY A 99 16.74 -2.81 29.80
CA GLY A 99 15.50 -3.43 29.31
C GLY A 99 14.53 -2.40 28.74
N LYS A 100 14.37 -1.26 29.43
CA LYS A 100 13.58 -0.14 28.91
C LYS A 100 14.20 0.47 27.66
N GLY A 101 15.52 0.65 27.63
CA GLY A 101 16.24 1.16 26.46
C GLY A 101 16.04 0.29 25.22
N GLN A 102 16.14 -1.04 25.36
CA GLN A 102 15.89 -2.00 24.29
C GLN A 102 14.44 -1.91 23.77
N LEU A 103 13.46 -1.83 24.66
CA LEU A 103 12.05 -1.73 24.27
C LEU A 103 11.75 -0.42 23.51
N ILE A 104 12.29 0.71 23.98
CA ILE A 104 12.12 2.01 23.32
C ILE A 104 12.78 2.01 21.94
N ALA A 105 14.01 1.50 21.84
CA ALA A 105 14.74 1.43 20.57
C ALA A 105 13.98 0.56 19.56
N GLN A 106 13.47 -0.60 19.99
CA GLN A 106 12.66 -1.48 19.16
C GLN A 106 11.37 -0.80 18.69
N THR A 107 10.62 -0.17 19.61
CA THR A 107 9.35 0.49 19.27
C THR A 107 9.57 1.62 18.25
N LYS A 108 10.66 2.38 18.40
CA LYS A 108 11.04 3.42 17.43
C LYS A 108 11.38 2.83 16.06
N ALA A 109 12.12 1.73 16.01
CA ALA A 109 12.44 1.05 14.75
C ALA A 109 11.17 0.54 14.06
N GLU A 110 10.27 -0.12 14.81
CA GLU A 110 8.99 -0.61 14.28
C GLU A 110 8.10 0.51 13.74
N ASN A 111 8.01 1.64 14.45
CA ASN A 111 7.27 2.82 13.98
C ASN A 111 7.85 3.39 12.68
N GLU A 112 9.18 3.44 12.56
CA GLU A 112 9.82 3.88 11.32
C GLU A 112 9.54 2.89 10.19
N ALA A 113 9.50 1.58 10.46
CA ALA A 113 9.13 0.58 9.45
C ALA A 113 7.72 0.81 8.90
N TYR A 114 6.73 1.05 9.77
CA TYR A 114 5.37 1.36 9.34
C TYR A 114 5.27 2.68 8.59
N LYS A 115 6.06 3.69 8.97
CA LYS A 115 6.13 4.97 8.28
C LYS A 115 6.69 4.82 6.87
N VAL A 116 7.79 4.07 6.70
CA VAL A 116 8.35 3.76 5.38
C VAL A 116 7.33 3.02 4.51
N ALA A 117 6.67 1.99 5.05
CA ALA A 117 5.63 1.26 4.34
C ALA A 117 4.45 2.15 3.94
N GLY A 118 4.01 3.04 4.82
CA GLY A 118 2.95 4.02 4.53
C GLY A 118 3.31 4.97 3.39
N ASN A 119 4.57 5.44 3.33
CA ASN A 119 5.06 6.28 2.24
C ASN A 119 5.08 5.53 0.90
N MET A 120 5.52 4.26 0.89
CA MET A 120 5.49 3.43 -0.33
C MET A 120 4.06 3.23 -0.84
N LEU A 121 3.11 2.94 0.06
CA LEU A 121 1.70 2.82 -0.28
C LEU A 121 1.08 4.12 -0.81
N ALA A 122 1.47 5.26 -0.26
CA ALA A 122 1.00 6.56 -0.73
C ALA A 122 1.45 6.84 -2.17
N GLU A 123 2.69 6.48 -2.51
CA GLU A 123 3.21 6.61 -3.87
C GLU A 123 2.52 5.64 -4.83
N LEU A 124 2.32 4.37 -4.43
CA LEU A 124 1.54 3.41 -5.21
C LEU A 124 0.14 3.95 -5.51
N LYS A 125 -0.55 4.50 -4.51
CA LYS A 125 -1.88 5.10 -4.69
C LYS A 125 -1.85 6.24 -5.71
N LYS A 126 -0.82 7.09 -5.67
CA LYS A 126 -0.65 8.18 -6.63
C LYS A 126 -0.45 7.66 -8.06
N GLN A 127 0.36 6.62 -8.25
CA GLN A 127 0.56 5.99 -9.55
C GLN A 127 -0.71 5.36 -10.10
N LEU A 128 -1.46 4.63 -9.26
CA LEU A 128 -2.74 4.04 -9.65
C LEU A 128 -3.76 5.10 -10.07
N ASN A 129 -3.82 6.23 -9.36
CA ASN A 129 -4.69 7.35 -9.74
C ASN A 129 -4.29 7.95 -11.09
N ASN A 130 -3.00 8.15 -11.33
CA ASN A 130 -2.51 8.66 -12.62
C ASN A 130 -2.82 7.70 -13.75
N PHE A 131 -2.65 6.39 -13.51
CA PHE A 131 -2.96 5.35 -14.50
C PHE A 131 -4.46 5.32 -14.81
N ALA A 132 -5.32 5.38 -13.80
CA ALA A 132 -6.77 5.44 -13.99
C ALA A 132 -7.18 6.63 -14.85
N GLN A 133 -6.65 7.83 -14.56
CA GLN A 133 -6.92 9.04 -15.36
C GLN A 133 -6.40 8.92 -16.80
N ALA A 134 -5.24 8.28 -17.01
CA ALA A 134 -4.69 8.08 -18.34
C ALA A 134 -5.55 7.13 -19.21
N LEU A 135 -6.34 6.25 -18.59
CA LEU A 135 -7.24 5.33 -19.31
C LEU A 135 -8.56 5.99 -19.75
N ASP A 136 -8.95 7.12 -19.16
CA ASP A 136 -10.23 7.78 -19.48
C ASP A 136 -10.32 8.17 -20.98
N GLN A 137 -9.25 8.73 -21.55
CA GLN A 137 -9.24 9.17 -22.95
C GLN A 137 -9.27 8.00 -23.97
N PRO A 138 -8.44 6.93 -23.83
CA PRO A 138 -8.59 5.73 -24.64
C PRO A 138 -9.97 5.09 -24.55
N ILE A 139 -10.56 5.01 -23.35
CA ILE A 139 -11.92 4.45 -23.16
C ILE A 139 -12.94 5.29 -23.92
N ALA A 140 -12.90 6.63 -23.78
CA ALA A 140 -13.77 7.53 -24.52
C ALA A 140 -13.63 7.35 -26.04
N SER A 141 -12.39 7.24 -26.52
CA SER A 141 -12.10 7.03 -27.95
C SER A 141 -12.70 5.71 -28.48
N LEU A 142 -12.65 4.64 -27.69
CA LEU A 142 -13.27 3.35 -28.05
C LEU A 142 -14.80 3.43 -28.07
N VAL A 143 -15.41 4.16 -27.13
CA VAL A 143 -16.86 4.40 -27.09
C VAL A 143 -17.30 5.21 -28.31
N ASP A 144 -16.56 6.26 -28.65
CA ASP A 144 -16.83 7.10 -29.83
C ASP A 144 -16.70 6.29 -31.12
N TYR A 145 -15.66 5.45 -31.24
CA TYR A 145 -15.47 4.57 -32.39
C TYR A 145 -16.62 3.57 -32.55
N LYS A 146 -17.06 2.97 -31.44
CA LYS A 146 -18.25 2.11 -31.45
C LYS A 146 -19.49 2.89 -31.93
N SER A 147 -19.74 4.08 -31.38
CA SER A 147 -20.89 4.91 -31.77
C SER A 147 -20.84 5.31 -33.25
N HIS A 148 -19.65 5.60 -33.78
CA HIS A 148 -19.47 5.86 -35.20
C HIS A 148 -19.86 4.65 -36.06
N ASN A 149 -19.40 3.46 -35.70
CA ASN A 149 -19.70 2.23 -36.42
C ASN A 149 -21.19 1.85 -36.32
N ASP A 150 -21.81 1.99 -35.15
CA ASP A 150 -23.25 1.73 -34.97
C ASP A 150 -24.07 2.63 -35.91
N LYS A 151 -23.77 3.94 -35.96
CA LYS A 151 -24.40 4.88 -36.90
C LYS A 151 -24.15 4.55 -38.36
N PHE A 152 -22.97 4.02 -38.69
CA PHE A 152 -22.62 3.64 -40.05
C PHE A 152 -23.41 2.40 -40.48
N ILE A 153 -23.51 1.39 -39.61
CA ILE A 153 -24.32 0.19 -39.82
C ILE A 153 -25.79 0.57 -40.02
N ASP A 154 -26.36 1.42 -39.15
CA ASP A 154 -27.74 1.88 -39.28
C ASP A 154 -27.99 2.61 -40.61
N LYS A 155 -27.04 3.45 -41.06
CA LYS A 155 -27.13 4.11 -42.36
C LYS A 155 -27.12 3.12 -43.52
N VAL A 156 -26.30 2.07 -43.45
CA VAL A 156 -26.23 1.03 -44.49
C VAL A 156 -27.52 0.21 -44.51
N LEU A 157 -28.07 -0.14 -43.34
CA LEU A 157 -29.30 -0.93 -43.22
C LEU A 157 -30.57 -0.14 -43.64
N LEU A 158 -30.59 1.17 -43.41
CA LEU A 158 -31.69 2.06 -43.84
C LEU A 158 -31.64 2.41 -45.34
N MET A 159 -30.57 2.04 -46.05
CA MET A 159 -30.47 2.20 -47.51
C MET A 159 -31.07 1.02 -48.28
N ASP A 160 -31.54 -0.04 -47.60
CA ASP A 160 -32.10 -1.24 -48.22
C ASP A 160 -33.63 -1.23 -48.32
N ASP A 161 -34.16 -0.12 -48.85
CA ASP A 161 -35.39 -0.15 -49.67
C ASP A 161 -35.07 -0.47 -51.15
N GLY A 162 -33.82 -0.82 -51.47
CA GLY A 162 -33.46 -1.46 -52.73
C GLY A 162 -32.08 -1.08 -53.27
N VAL A 163 -31.11 -1.98 -53.06
CA VAL A 163 -29.88 -2.19 -53.83
C VAL A 163 -28.68 -1.31 -53.44
N ILE A 164 -27.69 -1.95 -52.82
CA ILE A 164 -26.33 -1.41 -52.68
C ILE A 164 -25.46 -1.91 -53.85
N VAL A 165 -24.99 -0.98 -54.70
CA VAL A 165 -23.94 -1.22 -55.70
C VAL A 165 -22.60 -0.73 -55.12
N PRO A 166 -21.54 -1.57 -55.04
CA PRO A 166 -20.24 -1.11 -54.59
C PRO A 166 -19.60 -0.20 -55.66
N LYS A 167 -19.04 0.93 -55.22
CA LYS A 167 -18.03 1.66 -55.99
C LYS A 167 -16.64 1.21 -55.56
#